data_AF-A0A8J4UXK5-F1
#
_entry.id   AF-A0A8J4UXK5-F1
#
_cell.length_a   1.000
_cell.length_b   1.000
_cell.length_c   1.000
_cell.angle_alpha   90.00
_cell.angle_beta   90.00
_cell.angle_gamma   90.00
#
_symmetry.space_group_name_H-M   'P 1'
#
loop_
_entity.id
_entity.type
_entity.pdbx_description
1 polymer ?
#
loop_
_entity_poly.entity_id
_entity_poly.type
_entity_poly.pdbx_seq_one_letter_code
_entity_poly.pdbx_strand_id
1 'polypeptide(L)'
;MTTISITPNTSPKQQEQQQQQEQQTSNTTPTKRNSIVEKEIFFRVKDRVKKAKFKGTCIEDLKQLFLLKFPEFPKDVEHPFYIVEKGTGKEALICNIEDIQEYQEILVRHEYEQDTRQKSQGYTGLDKEKIVLVMVGLPARGKTYVARKICRMLNWMLVPAKVFNVGEYRRLRIGAGQPHDFFDPYNPEGIKARLHMAVAALDDMISWLHNGGRVGIYDATNSTNERRQLVEKRCQREKMNVIFVESICNDLDVVEANIKETKLLSPDYQGVDSNKAVQDFRERIAHYMKVYETVEGETTRYIKLYDVGKKIEVNNITGYIPSRVVFFLMNLHIHPRPIWLTRHGESEFNAQERIGGDSDLTERGDTYAHQLAVWISEWASKVRADGYDGEVVVWTSSLKRAIRTAQYISQPKVVMRALDEIDAGICDGMTYQEIQEKMPDERAARESDKLQYRYPRGESYEDVIQRLEPLLLELERTKLPVLIVSHQATLRCLYSYLHGKVKEECPFLNIPLHTLIQLTPKAYGCEETTFKLC
;
A
#
# COMPACT_ATOMS: atom_id res chain seq x y z
N MET A 1 -44.42 61.85 -49.91
CA MET A 1 -44.55 60.71 -50.83
C MET A 1 -44.86 59.49 -49.97
N THR A 2 -46.13 59.07 -49.84
CA THR A 2 -46.74 57.93 -50.61
C THR A 2 -45.80 56.70 -50.59
N THR A 3 -46.14 55.46 -50.19
CA THR A 3 -47.38 54.72 -49.88
C THR A 3 -46.86 53.32 -49.41
N ILE A 4 -47.23 52.80 -48.24
CA ILE A 4 -48.21 51.70 -47.98
C ILE A 4 -47.92 50.35 -48.64
N SER A 5 -47.81 49.27 -47.83
CA SER A 5 -48.53 47.99 -48.02
C SER A 5 -48.38 47.08 -46.76
N ILE A 6 -49.31 47.12 -45.81
CA ILE A 6 -50.50 46.25 -45.64
C ILE A 6 -50.21 44.97 -44.84
N THR A 7 -50.79 44.92 -43.64
CA THR A 7 -51.13 43.74 -42.83
C THR A 7 -52.46 43.12 -43.28
N PRO A 8 -52.73 41.84 -42.97
CA PRO A 8 -54.05 41.49 -42.43
C PRO A 8 -53.93 40.45 -41.28
N ASN A 9 -54.35 40.72 -40.04
CA ASN A 9 -55.69 40.96 -39.50
C ASN A 9 -56.56 39.69 -39.38
N THR A 10 -56.80 39.26 -38.14
CA THR A 10 -57.99 38.52 -37.66
C THR A 10 -57.93 38.49 -36.13
N SER A 11 -58.97 38.62 -35.32
CA SER A 11 -60.30 39.22 -35.41
C SER A 11 -60.84 39.24 -33.95
N PRO A 12 -61.83 40.07 -33.61
CA PRO A 12 -62.20 40.40 -32.24
C PRO A 12 -63.16 39.36 -31.64
N LYS A 13 -62.62 38.25 -31.13
CA LYS A 13 -63.40 37.17 -30.47
C LYS A 13 -62.78 36.56 -29.20
N GLN A 14 -61.80 37.19 -28.56
CA GLN A 14 -61.07 36.58 -27.42
C GLN A 14 -61.07 37.38 -26.12
N GLN A 15 -61.80 38.49 -26.01
CA GLN A 15 -61.83 39.31 -24.79
C GLN A 15 -63.15 39.31 -24.01
N GLU A 16 -64.19 38.59 -24.46
CA GLU A 16 -65.50 38.52 -23.77
C GLU A 16 -65.82 37.17 -23.12
N GLN A 17 -64.91 36.19 -23.11
CA GLN A 17 -65.08 34.92 -22.35
C GLN A 17 -64.30 34.86 -21.03
N GLN A 18 -63.57 35.92 -20.65
CA GLN A 18 -62.63 35.91 -19.52
C GLN A 18 -63.15 36.55 -18.21
N GLN A 19 -64.43 36.90 -18.10
CA GLN A 19 -64.98 37.52 -16.87
C GLN A 19 -66.20 36.80 -16.27
N GLN A 20 -66.54 35.58 -16.71
CA GLN A 20 -67.68 34.80 -16.14
C GLN A 20 -67.31 33.41 -15.58
N GLN A 21 -66.04 33.13 -15.26
CA GLN A 21 -65.61 31.87 -14.64
C GLN A 21 -64.84 32.03 -13.31
N GLU A 22 -65.02 33.15 -12.61
CA GLU A 22 -64.39 33.39 -11.29
C GLU A 22 -65.34 33.27 -10.09
N GLN A 23 -66.55 32.74 -10.26
CA GLN A 23 -67.40 32.40 -9.12
C GLN A 23 -67.96 30.98 -9.27
N GLN A 24 -67.63 30.16 -8.27
CA GLN A 24 -68.10 28.79 -8.01
C GLN A 24 -67.35 27.66 -8.73
N THR A 25 -66.23 27.23 -8.16
CA THR A 25 -66.08 25.83 -7.69
C THR A 25 -64.98 25.73 -6.65
N SER A 26 -65.44 25.70 -5.41
CA SER A 26 -64.79 25.09 -4.26
C SER A 26 -64.33 23.65 -4.52
N ASN A 27 -63.30 23.24 -3.78
CA ASN A 27 -62.88 21.86 -3.50
C ASN A 27 -62.07 21.15 -4.59
N THR A 28 -60.74 21.20 -4.44
CA THR A 28 -59.86 20.05 -4.11
C THR A 28 -58.42 20.37 -4.57
N THR A 29 -57.61 20.92 -3.68
CA THR A 29 -56.15 20.89 -3.86
C THR A 29 -55.61 19.67 -3.09
N PRO A 30 -54.97 18.70 -3.73
CA PRO A 30 -54.32 17.62 -3.00
C PRO A 30 -53.11 18.23 -2.29
N THR A 31 -53.18 18.35 -0.97
CA THR A 31 -51.99 18.44 -0.13
C THR A 31 -51.05 17.32 -0.53
N LYS A 32 -49.94 17.64 -1.21
CA LYS A 32 -48.76 16.78 -1.24
C LYS A 32 -48.29 16.66 0.21
N ARG A 33 -48.82 15.66 0.92
CA ARG A 33 -48.10 15.06 2.03
C ARG A 33 -46.80 14.54 1.42
N ASN A 34 -45.72 15.31 1.54
CA ASN A 34 -44.39 14.71 1.55
C ASN A 34 -44.44 13.71 2.71
N SER A 35 -44.73 12.46 2.40
CA SER A 35 -44.52 11.38 3.36
C SER A 35 -43.05 11.46 3.73
N ILE A 36 -42.76 11.89 4.96
CA ILE A 36 -41.42 11.86 5.52
C ILE A 36 -41.02 10.39 5.51
N VAL A 37 -40.29 9.98 4.47
CA VAL A 37 -39.78 8.62 4.34
C VAL A 37 -38.68 8.49 5.38
N GLU A 38 -38.82 7.51 6.28
CA GLU A 38 -37.75 7.16 7.22
C GLU A 38 -36.53 6.72 6.40
N LYS A 39 -35.43 7.47 6.51
CA LYS A 39 -34.17 7.11 5.87
C LYS A 39 -33.28 6.46 6.91
N GLU A 40 -32.76 5.28 6.62
CA GLU A 40 -31.65 4.73 7.41
C GLU A 40 -30.36 5.44 7.00
N ILE A 41 -29.63 5.99 7.95
CA ILE A 41 -28.38 6.74 7.73
C ILE A 41 -27.30 6.23 8.68
N PHE A 42 -26.04 6.54 8.40
CA PHE A 42 -24.90 6.15 9.21
C PHE A 42 -24.07 7.38 9.57
N PHE A 43 -24.04 7.75 10.84
CA PHE A 43 -23.14 8.79 11.31
C PHE A 43 -21.75 8.20 11.49
N ARG A 44 -20.75 8.76 10.80
CA ARG A 44 -19.34 8.45 10.98
C ARG A 44 -18.65 9.56 11.76
N VAL A 45 -18.01 9.20 12.86
CA VAL A 45 -17.17 10.10 13.65
C VAL A 45 -15.85 9.42 13.94
N LYS A 46 -14.77 9.96 13.36
CA LYS A 46 -13.45 9.32 13.41
C LYS A 46 -13.58 7.84 12.95
N ASP A 47 -13.30 6.92 13.87
CA ASP A 47 -13.24 5.48 13.63
C ASP A 47 -14.56 4.77 14.00
N ARG A 48 -15.59 5.52 14.42
CA ARG A 48 -16.88 4.99 14.87
C ARG A 48 -17.96 5.30 13.85
N VAL A 49 -18.77 4.31 13.51
CA VAL A 49 -19.97 4.49 12.70
C VAL A 49 -21.19 4.03 13.50
N LYS A 50 -22.28 4.81 13.50
CA LYS A 50 -23.54 4.45 14.16
C LYS A 50 -24.72 4.66 13.23
N LYS A 51 -25.56 3.62 13.10
CA LYS A 51 -26.82 3.68 12.36
C LYS A 51 -27.82 4.53 13.10
N ALA A 52 -28.55 5.34 12.35
CA ALA A 52 -29.68 6.12 12.83
C ALA A 52 -30.82 6.05 11.83
N LYS A 53 -32.06 6.13 12.35
CA LYS A 53 -33.26 6.26 11.55
C LYS A 53 -33.64 7.73 11.54
N PHE A 54 -33.53 8.36 10.39
CA PHE A 54 -33.74 9.80 10.24
C PHE A 54 -35.10 10.07 9.62
N LYS A 55 -35.91 10.87 10.34
CA LYS A 55 -37.20 11.41 9.90
C LYS A 55 -37.24 12.94 9.96
N GLY A 56 -36.09 13.58 10.10
CA GLY A 56 -36.02 15.03 10.25
C GLY A 56 -36.29 15.75 8.94
N THR A 57 -36.66 17.01 9.06
CA THR A 57 -36.93 17.94 7.95
C THR A 57 -35.93 19.09 7.90
N CYS A 58 -35.07 19.24 8.90
CA CYS A 58 -34.01 20.22 8.92
C CYS A 58 -32.69 19.66 9.46
N ILE A 59 -31.60 20.42 9.30
CA ILE A 59 -30.26 20.06 9.80
C ILE A 59 -30.26 19.96 11.34
N GLU A 60 -31.09 20.74 12.04
CA GLU A 60 -31.18 20.67 13.50
C GLU A 60 -31.73 19.32 13.98
N ASP A 61 -32.69 18.73 13.25
CA ASP A 61 -33.17 17.37 13.52
C ASP A 61 -32.05 16.34 13.37
N LEU A 62 -31.18 16.55 12.37
CA LEU A 62 -30.00 15.70 12.14
C LEU A 62 -28.98 15.86 13.27
N LYS A 63 -28.78 17.09 13.76
CA LYS A 63 -27.93 17.39 14.91
C LYS A 63 -28.45 16.75 16.20
N GLN A 64 -29.75 16.82 16.45
CA GLN A 64 -30.35 16.16 17.61
C GLN A 64 -30.22 14.64 17.54
N LEU A 65 -30.46 14.05 16.36
CA LEU A 65 -30.28 12.61 16.15
C LEU A 65 -28.81 12.20 16.31
N PHE A 66 -27.87 13.02 15.84
CA PHE A 66 -26.44 12.83 16.04
C PHE A 66 -26.09 12.81 17.54
N LEU A 67 -26.51 13.83 18.30
CA LEU A 67 -26.25 13.94 19.74
C LEU A 67 -26.92 12.81 20.54
N LEU A 68 -28.06 12.28 20.07
CA LEU A 68 -28.68 11.09 20.66
C LEU A 68 -27.81 9.83 20.45
N LYS A 69 -27.21 9.70 19.26
CA LYS A 69 -26.34 8.56 18.92
C LYS A 69 -24.96 8.68 19.55
N PHE A 70 -24.46 9.90 19.74
CA PHE A 70 -23.17 10.21 20.34
C PHE A 70 -23.34 11.18 21.52
N PRO A 71 -23.89 10.71 22.66
CA PRO A 71 -24.17 11.56 23.82
C PRO A 71 -22.92 12.14 24.47
N GLU A 72 -21.73 11.62 24.14
CA GLU A 72 -20.44 12.15 24.59
C GLU A 72 -20.06 13.49 23.92
N PHE A 73 -20.77 13.91 22.87
CA PHE A 73 -20.47 15.14 22.14
C PHE A 73 -21.11 16.38 22.80
N PRO A 74 -20.40 17.53 22.86
CA PRO A 74 -20.97 18.76 23.40
C PRO A 74 -22.18 19.22 22.57
N LYS A 75 -23.27 19.59 23.26
CA LYS A 75 -24.51 20.07 22.62
C LYS A 75 -24.35 21.47 22.01
N ASP A 76 -23.49 22.29 22.62
CA ASP A 76 -23.32 23.72 22.30
C ASP A 76 -22.32 23.97 21.17
N VAL A 77 -21.79 22.92 20.55
CA VAL A 77 -20.83 23.00 19.44
C VAL A 77 -21.55 22.72 18.12
N GLU A 78 -21.19 23.46 17.06
CA GLU A 78 -21.64 23.15 15.71
C GLU A 78 -20.87 21.96 15.14
N HIS A 79 -21.59 21.03 14.55
CA HIS A 79 -21.03 19.81 13.97
C HIS A 79 -21.34 19.82 12.46
N PRO A 80 -20.39 20.21 11.58
CA PRO A 80 -20.64 20.16 10.15
C PRO A 80 -20.79 18.70 9.69
N PHE A 81 -21.88 18.44 8.97
CA PHE A 81 -22.21 17.13 8.42
C PHE A 81 -21.83 17.07 6.94
N TYR A 82 -21.23 15.96 6.51
CA TYR A 82 -20.81 15.75 5.12
C TYR A 82 -21.36 14.43 4.58
N ILE A 83 -21.83 14.43 3.33
CA ILE A 83 -22.13 13.23 2.56
C ILE A 83 -20.84 12.68 1.98
N VAL A 84 -20.61 11.37 2.12
CA VAL A 84 -19.54 10.66 1.42
C VAL A 84 -20.12 9.99 0.19
N GLU A 85 -19.64 10.36 -1.00
CA GLU A 85 -20.07 9.75 -2.26
C GLU A 85 -19.55 8.31 -2.39
N LYS A 86 -20.47 7.37 -2.63
CA LYS A 86 -20.15 5.95 -2.85
C LYS A 86 -19.31 5.79 -4.13
N GLY A 87 -18.13 5.19 -4.00
CA GLY A 87 -17.23 4.86 -5.12
C GLY A 87 -16.12 5.87 -5.38
N THR A 88 -16.31 7.16 -5.07
CA THR A 88 -15.30 8.21 -5.24
C THR A 88 -14.65 8.62 -3.92
N GLY A 89 -15.34 8.45 -2.79
CA GLY A 89 -14.90 8.89 -1.47
C GLY A 89 -14.85 10.42 -1.32
N LYS A 90 -15.43 11.17 -2.27
CA LYS A 90 -15.52 12.62 -2.17
C LYS A 90 -16.53 13.01 -1.10
N GLU A 91 -16.15 14.01 -0.32
CA GLU A 91 -16.96 14.55 0.77
C GLU A 91 -17.64 15.85 0.30
N ALA A 92 -18.94 15.96 0.51
CA ALA A 92 -19.72 17.16 0.22
C ALA A 92 -20.46 17.62 1.48
N LEU A 93 -20.38 18.91 1.81
CA LEU A 93 -21.08 19.48 2.98
C LEU A 93 -22.60 19.35 2.78
N ILE A 94 -23.31 18.89 3.80
CA ILE A 94 -24.77 18.82 3.81
C ILE A 94 -25.32 20.21 4.08
N CYS A 95 -25.78 20.88 3.02
CA CYS A 95 -26.47 22.16 3.12
C CYS A 95 -28.00 21.99 3.15
N ASN A 96 -28.54 20.92 2.56
CA ASN A 96 -29.96 20.62 2.55
C ASN A 96 -30.21 19.16 2.95
N ILE A 97 -31.28 18.92 3.70
CA ILE A 97 -31.61 17.57 4.18
C ILE A 97 -32.12 16.63 3.07
N GLU A 98 -32.59 17.22 1.97
CA GLU A 98 -33.08 16.50 0.79
C GLU A 98 -31.97 15.69 0.10
N ASP A 99 -30.71 16.13 0.27
CA ASP A 99 -29.52 15.48 -0.29
C ASP A 99 -29.20 14.13 0.38
N ILE A 100 -29.74 13.90 1.58
CA ILE A 100 -29.51 12.65 2.32
C ILE A 100 -30.30 11.52 1.68
N GLN A 101 -29.63 10.44 1.30
CA GLN A 101 -30.26 9.25 0.72
C GLN A 101 -30.41 8.12 1.76
N GLU A 102 -31.15 7.07 1.41
CA GLU A 102 -31.20 5.85 2.23
C GLU A 102 -29.85 5.12 2.20
N TYR A 103 -29.41 4.62 3.35
CA TYR A 103 -28.09 4.04 3.60
C TYR A 103 -26.93 5.01 3.30
N GLN A 104 -27.14 6.31 3.52
CA GLN A 104 -26.12 7.33 3.34
C GLN A 104 -25.18 7.40 4.55
N GLU A 105 -23.87 7.47 4.28
CA GLU A 105 -22.85 7.80 5.28
C GLU A 105 -22.78 9.33 5.44
N ILE A 106 -22.95 9.77 6.68
CA ILE A 106 -22.87 11.15 7.12
C ILE A 106 -21.63 11.29 8.00
N LEU A 107 -20.57 11.83 7.43
CA LEU A 107 -19.35 12.15 8.15
C LEU A 107 -19.58 13.39 9.00
N VAL A 108 -19.27 13.31 10.30
CA VAL A 108 -19.36 14.41 11.24
C VAL A 108 -17.96 14.80 11.68
N ARG A 109 -17.54 16.02 11.37
CA ARG A 109 -16.27 16.57 11.85
C ARG A 109 -16.52 17.35 13.13
N HIS A 110 -15.63 17.19 14.10
CA HIS A 110 -15.62 18.00 15.32
C HIS A 110 -14.36 18.86 15.30
N GLU A 111 -14.53 20.17 15.23
CA GLU A 111 -13.43 21.12 15.41
C GLU A 111 -13.08 21.17 16.91
N TYR A 112 -12.20 20.28 17.36
CA TYR A 112 -11.34 20.61 18.49
C TYR A 112 -10.10 21.28 17.90
N GLU A 113 -9.74 22.45 18.42
CA GLU A 113 -8.55 23.22 18.03
C GLU A 113 -7.32 22.32 17.87
N GLN A 114 -6.66 22.46 16.71
CA GLN A 114 -5.32 21.99 16.39
C GLN A 114 -5.02 20.49 16.63
N ASP A 115 -5.68 19.62 15.87
CA ASP A 115 -4.99 18.44 15.31
C ASP A 115 -4.54 18.76 13.87
N THR A 116 -3.74 19.82 13.69
CA THR A 116 -2.83 19.91 12.52
C THR A 116 -1.80 18.77 12.53
N ARG A 117 -1.74 18.00 13.63
CA ARG A 117 -1.27 16.63 13.56
C ARG A 117 -2.38 15.83 12.89
N GLN A 118 -2.26 15.63 11.58
CA GLN A 118 -2.56 14.29 11.06
C GLN A 118 -1.96 13.33 12.09
N LYS A 119 -2.78 12.59 12.84
CA LYS A 119 -2.27 11.52 13.69
C LYS A 119 -1.37 10.72 12.77
N SER A 120 -0.08 10.78 13.00
CA SER A 120 0.81 9.84 12.35
C SER A 120 0.48 8.51 13.02
N GLN A 121 -0.53 7.83 12.50
CA GLN A 121 -0.73 6.41 12.66
C GLN A 121 0.48 5.74 11.99
N GLY A 122 1.65 5.92 12.59
CA GLY A 122 2.79 5.07 12.33
C GLY A 122 2.60 3.81 13.15
N TYR A 123 2.99 2.68 12.58
CA TYR A 123 3.02 1.33 13.13
C TYR A 123 3.01 1.21 14.67
N THR A 124 3.82 1.99 15.40
CA THR A 124 3.84 2.00 16.88
C THR A 124 3.44 3.34 17.53
N GLY A 125 3.41 4.44 16.77
CA GLY A 125 3.29 5.80 17.31
C GLY A 125 4.47 6.25 18.21
N LEU A 126 5.51 5.43 18.37
CA LEU A 126 6.63 5.66 19.29
C LEU A 126 7.74 6.53 18.68
N ASP A 127 8.02 6.38 17.37
CA ASP A 127 9.05 7.16 16.68
C ASP A 127 8.45 8.41 16.02
N LYS A 128 8.74 9.57 16.61
CA LYS A 128 8.35 10.89 16.08
C LYS A 128 9.39 11.49 15.14
N GLU A 129 10.60 10.96 15.14
CA GLU A 129 11.74 11.48 14.39
C GLU A 129 11.58 11.27 12.88
N LYS A 130 12.19 12.16 12.10
CA LYS A 130 12.27 12.05 10.64
C LYS A 130 13.62 11.44 10.31
N ILE A 131 13.62 10.31 9.60
CA ILE A 131 14.84 9.57 9.28
C ILE A 131 15.17 9.76 7.81
N VAL A 132 16.44 10.01 7.53
CA VAL A 132 16.98 10.08 6.17
C VAL A 132 18.00 8.96 5.99
N LEU A 133 17.67 7.98 5.16
CA LEU A 133 18.57 6.92 4.76
C LEU A 133 19.34 7.36 3.51
N VAL A 134 20.63 7.63 3.64
CA VAL A 134 21.50 8.06 2.54
C VAL A 134 22.21 6.84 1.97
N MET A 135 21.86 6.44 0.75
CA MET A 135 22.51 5.31 0.10
C MET A 135 23.94 5.69 -0.31
N VAL A 136 24.91 4.80 -0.09
CA VAL A 136 26.32 5.00 -0.43
C VAL A 136 26.86 3.78 -1.19
N GLY A 137 27.73 4.01 -2.16
CA GLY A 137 28.48 2.95 -2.85
C GLY A 137 28.54 3.10 -4.36
N LEU A 138 29.39 2.29 -4.99
CA LEU A 138 29.63 2.33 -6.44
C LEU A 138 28.39 1.93 -7.28
N PRO A 139 28.31 2.33 -8.56
CA PRO A 139 27.27 1.85 -9.46
C PRO A 139 27.24 0.30 -9.56
N ALA A 140 26.07 -0.26 -9.87
CA ALA A 140 25.81 -1.72 -9.94
C ALA A 140 26.13 -2.52 -8.66
N ARG A 141 26.17 -1.88 -7.49
CA ARG A 141 26.33 -2.56 -6.18
C ARG A 141 25.03 -2.92 -5.47
N GLY A 142 23.86 -2.68 -6.06
CA GLY A 142 22.57 -3.05 -5.46
C GLY A 142 21.89 -1.97 -4.60
N LYS A 143 22.44 -0.75 -4.52
CA LYS A 143 21.84 0.38 -3.77
C LYS A 143 20.35 0.59 -4.03
N THR A 144 19.95 0.73 -5.29
CA THR A 144 18.54 0.97 -5.66
C THR A 144 17.65 -0.21 -5.29
N TYR A 145 18.16 -1.45 -5.37
CA TYR A 145 17.43 -2.65 -4.92
C TYR A 145 17.20 -2.60 -3.41
N VAL A 146 18.26 -2.36 -2.63
CA VAL A 146 18.20 -2.24 -1.17
C VAL A 146 17.27 -1.09 -0.75
N ALA A 147 17.41 0.08 -1.35
CA ALA A 147 16.57 1.25 -1.09
C ALA A 147 15.08 0.95 -1.32
N ARG A 148 14.74 0.29 -2.44
CA ARG A 148 13.35 -0.09 -2.77
C ARG A 148 12.82 -1.18 -1.83
N LYS A 149 13.63 -2.16 -1.45
CA LYS A 149 13.26 -3.21 -0.48
C LYS A 149 12.97 -2.61 0.90
N ILE A 150 13.84 -1.74 1.41
CA ILE A 150 13.61 -0.99 2.66
C ILE A 150 12.33 -0.17 2.56
N CYS A 151 12.17 0.61 1.48
CA CYS A 151 10.98 1.43 1.27
C CYS A 151 9.70 0.59 1.28
N ARG A 152 9.73 -0.58 0.62
CA ARG A 152 8.59 -1.49 0.52
C ARG A 152 8.24 -2.08 1.88
N MET A 153 9.22 -2.59 2.61
CA MET A 153 9.02 -3.12 3.97
C MET A 153 8.43 -2.04 4.89
N LEU A 154 9.01 -0.84 4.92
CA LEU A 154 8.53 0.24 5.77
C LEU A 154 7.10 0.64 5.45
N ASN A 155 6.75 0.83 4.16
CA ASN A 155 5.37 1.16 3.79
C ASN A 155 4.39 0.03 4.07
N TRP A 156 4.81 -1.23 3.89
CA TRP A 156 4.00 -2.40 4.24
C TRP A 156 3.73 -2.43 5.75
N MET A 157 4.74 -2.12 6.57
CA MET A 157 4.59 -1.86 8.01
C MET A 157 3.92 -0.52 8.33
N LEU A 158 3.23 0.13 7.38
CA LEU A 158 2.49 1.38 7.61
C LEU A 158 3.38 2.56 8.08
N VAL A 159 4.69 2.51 7.81
CA VAL A 159 5.63 3.63 8.01
C VAL A 159 5.81 4.35 6.67
N PRO A 160 5.33 5.62 6.54
CA PRO A 160 5.46 6.37 5.29
C PRO A 160 6.92 6.53 4.87
N ALA A 161 7.31 5.84 3.81
CA ALA A 161 8.67 5.86 3.28
C ALA A 161 8.66 6.15 1.78
N LYS A 162 9.66 6.90 1.29
CA LYS A 162 9.78 7.22 -0.14
C LYS A 162 11.23 7.27 -0.59
N VAL A 163 11.50 6.73 -1.77
CA VAL A 163 12.82 6.79 -2.43
C VAL A 163 12.91 8.03 -3.31
N PHE A 164 14.03 8.74 -3.19
CA PHE A 164 14.41 9.90 -4.00
C PHE A 164 15.66 9.52 -4.81
N ASN A 165 15.46 9.04 -6.04
CA ASN A 165 16.55 8.56 -6.89
C ASN A 165 17.15 9.70 -7.71
N VAL A 166 18.36 10.14 -7.37
CA VAL A 166 19.04 11.26 -8.06
C VAL A 166 19.26 10.99 -9.55
N GLY A 167 19.36 9.71 -9.93
CA GLY A 167 19.45 9.30 -11.33
C GLY A 167 18.20 9.65 -12.15
N GLU A 168 17.01 9.59 -11.55
CA GLU A 168 15.74 9.98 -12.19
C GLU A 168 15.69 11.49 -12.41
N TYR A 169 16.06 12.31 -11.41
CA TYR A 169 16.14 13.77 -11.54
C TYR A 169 17.08 14.20 -12.66
N ARG A 170 18.25 13.54 -12.77
CA ARG A 170 19.20 13.78 -13.85
C ARG A 170 18.61 13.47 -15.22
N ARG A 171 17.92 12.32 -15.36
CA ARG A 171 17.28 11.93 -16.64
C ARG A 171 16.16 12.89 -17.03
N LEU A 172 15.36 13.36 -16.07
CA LEU A 172 14.27 14.30 -16.33
C LEU A 172 14.76 15.67 -16.82
N ARG A 173 15.89 16.16 -16.29
CA ARG A 173 16.37 17.52 -16.63
C ARG A 173 17.38 17.58 -17.77
N ILE A 174 18.21 16.55 -17.95
CA ILE A 174 19.34 16.55 -18.90
C ILE A 174 19.21 15.41 -19.93
N GLY A 175 18.17 14.59 -19.83
CA GLY A 175 17.94 13.44 -20.70
C GLY A 175 18.67 12.17 -20.25
N ALA A 176 18.18 11.04 -20.76
CA ALA A 176 18.85 9.75 -20.65
C ALA A 176 20.02 9.63 -21.65
N GLY A 177 20.90 8.65 -21.47
CA GLY A 177 21.97 8.37 -22.44
C GLY A 177 23.22 9.23 -22.33
N GLN A 178 23.46 9.84 -21.16
CA GLN A 178 24.71 10.57 -20.91
C GLN A 178 25.90 9.60 -20.93
N PRO A 179 26.99 9.89 -21.67
CA PRO A 179 28.16 9.02 -21.78
C PRO A 179 28.92 8.93 -20.46
N HIS A 180 29.77 7.91 -20.31
CA HIS A 180 30.58 7.73 -19.10
C HIS A 180 31.40 8.97 -18.69
N ASP A 181 31.90 9.76 -19.65
CA ASP A 181 32.67 11.00 -19.41
C ASP A 181 31.89 12.11 -18.69
N PHE A 182 30.57 12.10 -18.77
CA PHE A 182 29.72 12.98 -17.95
C PHE A 182 29.91 12.71 -16.44
N PHE A 183 30.31 11.48 -16.09
CA PHE A 183 30.51 11.04 -14.71
C PHE A 183 31.96 11.14 -14.24
N ASP A 184 32.90 11.55 -15.10
CA ASP A 184 34.30 11.76 -14.74
C ASP A 184 34.40 12.76 -13.56
N PRO A 185 35.12 12.43 -12.46
CA PRO A 185 35.34 13.36 -11.35
C PRO A 185 36.13 14.61 -11.73
N TYR A 186 36.76 14.66 -12.89
CA TYR A 186 37.51 15.81 -13.40
C TYR A 186 36.74 16.63 -14.45
N ASN A 187 35.49 16.28 -14.74
CA ASN A 187 34.60 17.04 -15.64
C ASN A 187 33.80 18.11 -14.84
N PRO A 188 34.16 19.40 -14.89
CA PRO A 188 33.53 20.43 -14.05
C PRO A 188 32.05 20.65 -14.39
N GLU A 189 31.68 20.57 -15.67
CA GLU A 189 30.29 20.71 -16.13
C GLU A 189 29.43 19.55 -15.64
N GLY A 190 29.93 18.33 -15.78
CA GLY A 190 29.28 17.11 -15.28
C GLY A 190 29.11 17.12 -13.76
N ILE A 191 30.11 17.61 -13.01
CA ILE A 191 30.02 17.77 -11.55
C ILE A 191 28.94 18.79 -11.18
N LYS A 192 28.96 19.98 -11.78
CA LYS A 192 27.99 21.05 -11.50
C LYS A 192 26.57 20.60 -11.80
N ALA A 193 26.36 19.96 -12.96
CA ALA A 193 25.08 19.41 -13.36
C ALA A 193 24.58 18.36 -12.36
N ARG A 194 25.41 17.36 -12.01
CA ARG A 194 25.04 16.32 -11.03
C ARG A 194 24.79 16.87 -9.63
N LEU A 195 25.52 17.90 -9.21
CA LEU A 195 25.29 18.58 -7.94
C LEU A 195 23.92 19.25 -7.90
N HIS A 196 23.54 19.96 -8.97
CA HIS A 196 22.23 20.59 -9.05
C HIS A 196 21.08 19.56 -8.97
N MET A 197 21.23 18.38 -9.59
CA MET A 197 20.22 17.31 -9.51
C MET A 197 20.11 16.71 -8.11
N ALA A 198 21.25 16.51 -7.46
CA ALA A 198 21.33 16.00 -6.10
C ALA A 198 20.66 16.96 -5.10
N VAL A 199 20.93 18.26 -5.21
CA VAL A 199 20.29 19.28 -4.36
C VAL A 199 18.78 19.32 -4.58
N ALA A 200 18.32 19.30 -5.83
CA ALA A 200 16.88 19.26 -6.12
C ALA A 200 16.18 18.04 -5.51
N ALA A 201 16.76 16.85 -5.63
CA ALA A 201 16.21 15.64 -5.04
C ALA A 201 16.22 15.67 -3.50
N LEU A 202 17.22 16.31 -2.90
CA LEU A 202 17.33 16.48 -1.44
C LEU A 202 16.27 17.45 -0.91
N ASP A 203 16.05 18.57 -1.60
CA ASP A 203 15.02 19.56 -1.23
C ASP A 203 13.61 18.96 -1.35
N ASP A 204 13.32 18.20 -2.42
CA ASP A 204 12.04 17.49 -2.57
C ASP A 204 11.83 16.43 -1.48
N MET A 205 12.89 15.74 -1.05
CA MET A 205 12.83 14.80 0.06
C MET A 205 12.52 15.49 1.39
N ILE A 206 13.19 16.60 1.67
CA ILE A 206 12.98 17.37 2.90
C ILE A 206 11.55 17.92 2.94
N SER A 207 11.08 18.50 1.82
CA SER A 207 9.71 18.97 1.67
C SER A 207 8.69 17.86 1.93
N TRP A 208 8.91 16.67 1.35
CA TRP A 208 8.04 15.51 1.57
C TRP A 208 8.04 15.02 3.03
N LEU A 209 9.20 15.04 3.70
CA LEU A 209 9.32 14.69 5.11
C LEU A 209 8.59 15.69 6.01
N HIS A 210 8.60 16.99 5.68
CA HIS A 210 7.79 17.99 6.37
C HIS A 210 6.29 17.75 6.18
N ASN A 211 5.89 17.32 4.97
CA ASN A 211 4.50 17.04 4.61
C ASN A 211 4.03 15.61 4.97
N GLY A 212 4.38 15.14 6.17
CA GLY A 212 3.87 13.88 6.73
C GLY A 212 4.74 12.63 6.50
N GLY A 213 5.72 12.66 5.60
CA GLY A 213 6.65 11.54 5.39
C GLY A 213 7.45 11.16 6.65
N ARG A 214 7.85 9.90 6.82
CA ARG A 214 8.62 9.45 8.00
C ARG A 214 10.06 9.06 7.68
N VAL A 215 10.26 8.35 6.58
CA VAL A 215 11.60 7.90 6.15
C VAL A 215 11.86 8.31 4.71
N GLY A 216 12.81 9.22 4.50
CA GLY A 216 13.28 9.63 3.19
C GLY A 216 14.50 8.80 2.81
N ILE A 217 14.46 8.11 1.67
CA ILE A 217 15.60 7.29 1.19
C ILE A 217 16.25 8.01 0.01
N TYR A 218 17.41 8.60 0.26
CA TYR A 218 18.16 9.36 -0.73
C TYR A 218 19.10 8.44 -1.51
N ASP A 219 18.65 8.00 -2.70
CA ASP A 219 19.34 7.02 -3.54
C ASP A 219 20.26 7.71 -4.57
N ALA A 220 21.55 7.73 -4.22
CA ALA A 220 22.65 8.20 -5.07
C ALA A 220 23.94 7.42 -4.77
N THR A 221 25.04 7.72 -5.45
CA THR A 221 26.34 7.09 -5.15
C THR A 221 26.94 7.62 -3.85
N ASN A 222 26.80 8.92 -3.58
CA ASN A 222 27.35 9.60 -2.40
C ASN A 222 28.79 9.16 -2.05
N SER A 223 29.61 9.03 -3.10
CA SER A 223 30.89 8.32 -3.08
C SER A 223 32.00 9.08 -2.37
N THR A 224 31.86 10.39 -2.15
CA THR A 224 32.85 11.22 -1.44
C THR A 224 32.33 11.67 -0.08
N ASN A 225 33.25 11.86 0.88
CA ASN A 225 32.97 12.38 2.22
C ASN A 225 32.37 13.80 2.13
N GLU A 226 32.92 14.66 1.28
CA GLU A 226 32.40 16.02 1.05
C GLU A 226 30.91 16.00 0.67
N ARG A 227 30.51 15.10 -0.25
CA ARG A 227 29.10 14.97 -0.65
C ARG A 227 28.22 14.51 0.51
N ARG A 228 28.71 13.57 1.33
CA ARG A 228 27.98 13.06 2.50
C ARG A 228 27.80 14.14 3.56
N GLN A 229 28.84 14.93 3.85
CA GLN A 229 28.75 16.06 4.76
C GLN A 229 27.77 17.14 4.29
N LEU A 230 27.69 17.39 2.98
CA LEU A 230 26.72 18.33 2.41
C LEU A 230 25.29 17.88 2.72
N VAL A 231 24.98 16.60 2.46
CA VAL A 231 23.65 16.02 2.74
C VAL A 231 23.36 16.03 4.24
N GLU A 232 24.33 15.61 5.05
CA GLU A 232 24.18 15.54 6.50
C GLU A 232 23.93 16.92 7.12
N LYS A 233 24.76 17.93 6.80
CA LYS A 233 24.58 19.30 7.30
C LYS A 233 23.24 19.89 6.88
N ARG A 234 22.78 19.61 5.65
CA ARG A 234 21.49 20.07 5.13
C ARG A 234 20.31 19.45 5.90
N CYS A 235 20.36 18.15 6.19
CA CYS A 235 19.34 17.43 6.95
C CYS A 235 19.33 17.79 8.44
N GLN A 236 20.51 17.98 9.06
CA GLN A 236 20.65 18.39 10.46
C GLN A 236 20.01 19.76 10.72
N ARG A 237 20.13 20.71 9.78
CA ARG A 237 19.44 22.02 9.85
C ARG A 237 17.92 21.88 9.94
N GLU A 238 17.37 20.83 9.35
CA GLU A 238 15.94 20.51 9.36
C GLU A 238 15.56 19.53 10.48
N LYS A 239 16.47 19.28 11.44
CA LYS A 239 16.27 18.36 12.58
C LYS A 239 15.92 16.93 12.15
N MET A 240 16.54 16.45 11.08
CA MET A 240 16.36 15.09 10.56
C MET A 240 17.55 14.21 10.92
N ASN A 241 17.28 12.95 11.26
CA ASN A 241 18.29 11.97 11.64
C ASN A 241 18.82 11.23 10.42
N VAL A 242 20.10 11.43 10.13
CA VAL A 242 20.76 10.86 8.96
C VAL A 242 21.41 9.53 9.31
N ILE A 243 21.22 8.53 8.46
CA ILE A 243 21.87 7.22 8.55
C ILE A 243 22.39 6.85 7.16
N PHE A 244 23.68 6.54 7.05
CA PHE A 244 24.26 6.08 5.80
C PHE A 244 24.04 4.57 5.63
N VAL A 245 23.56 4.16 4.46
CA VAL A 245 23.41 2.75 4.09
C VAL A 245 24.34 2.48 2.92
N GLU A 246 25.50 1.92 3.23
CA GLU A 246 26.56 1.66 2.28
C GLU A 246 26.48 0.23 1.74
N SER A 247 26.45 0.10 0.42
CA SER A 247 26.40 -1.20 -0.27
C SER A 247 27.73 -1.47 -0.97
N ILE A 248 28.46 -2.45 -0.43
CA ILE A 248 29.77 -2.88 -0.87
C ILE A 248 29.62 -4.29 -1.44
N CYS A 249 29.95 -4.47 -2.72
CA CYS A 249 29.96 -5.78 -3.35
C CYS A 249 31.28 -5.92 -4.13
N ASN A 250 32.06 -6.90 -3.72
CA ASN A 250 33.37 -7.24 -4.30
C ASN A 250 33.27 -8.46 -5.22
N ASP A 251 32.16 -9.19 -5.14
CA ASP A 251 31.83 -10.32 -6.01
C ASP A 251 31.60 -9.86 -7.47
N LEU A 252 32.53 -10.21 -8.35
CA LEU A 252 32.52 -9.77 -9.75
C LEU A 252 31.34 -10.36 -10.53
N ASP A 253 30.92 -11.58 -10.22
CA ASP A 253 29.82 -12.25 -10.92
C ASP A 253 28.49 -11.55 -10.60
N VAL A 254 28.29 -11.19 -9.33
CA VAL A 254 27.12 -10.40 -8.90
C VAL A 254 27.10 -9.03 -9.56
N VAL A 255 28.26 -8.38 -9.69
CA VAL A 255 28.37 -7.07 -10.35
C VAL A 255 28.03 -7.18 -11.83
N GLU A 256 28.58 -8.17 -12.52
CA GLU A 256 28.33 -8.40 -13.94
C GLU A 256 26.86 -8.75 -14.21
N ALA A 257 26.27 -9.62 -13.39
CA ALA A 257 24.84 -9.93 -13.43
C ALA A 257 23.99 -8.67 -13.23
N ASN A 258 24.33 -7.84 -12.23
CA ASN A 258 23.63 -6.57 -11.98
C ASN A 258 23.70 -5.61 -13.18
N ILE A 259 24.85 -5.54 -13.87
CA ILE A 259 25.00 -4.72 -15.08
C ILE A 259 24.06 -5.23 -16.17
N LYS A 260 24.12 -6.53 -16.47
CA LYS A 260 23.33 -7.15 -17.55
C LYS A 260 21.83 -7.11 -17.28
N GLU A 261 21.40 -7.52 -16.10
CA GLU A 261 19.99 -7.70 -15.78
C GLU A 261 19.27 -6.39 -15.45
N THR A 262 19.98 -5.38 -14.92
CA THR A 262 19.32 -4.19 -14.37
C THR A 262 19.74 -2.87 -15.01
N LYS A 263 20.95 -2.79 -15.60
CA LYS A 263 21.48 -1.54 -16.15
C LYS A 263 21.37 -1.48 -17.67
N LEU A 264 21.42 -2.60 -18.37
CA LEU A 264 21.07 -2.63 -19.79
C LEU A 264 19.59 -2.32 -20.05
N LEU A 265 18.71 -2.67 -19.09
CA LEU A 265 17.29 -2.29 -19.12
C LEU A 265 17.04 -0.84 -18.65
N SER A 266 18.08 -0.10 -18.28
CA SER A 266 17.96 1.31 -17.90
C SER A 266 17.62 2.16 -19.11
N PRO A 267 16.79 3.22 -18.95
CA PRO A 267 16.60 4.22 -20.01
C PRO A 267 17.90 4.84 -20.52
N ASP A 268 18.98 4.81 -19.72
CA ASP A 268 20.30 5.31 -20.11
C ASP A 268 20.93 4.53 -21.30
N TYR A 269 20.51 3.30 -21.58
CA TYR A 269 21.11 2.47 -22.63
C TYR A 269 20.07 1.94 -23.62
N GLN A 270 18.88 2.55 -23.66
CA GLN A 270 17.82 2.14 -24.57
C GLN A 270 18.27 2.30 -26.03
N GLY A 271 18.22 1.20 -26.80
CA GLY A 271 18.64 1.17 -28.20
C GLY A 271 20.15 1.15 -28.42
N VAL A 272 20.96 1.09 -27.36
CA VAL A 272 22.42 0.94 -27.45
C VAL A 272 22.77 -0.55 -27.55
N ASP A 273 23.79 -0.88 -28.34
CA ASP A 273 24.33 -2.25 -28.41
C ASP A 273 24.78 -2.74 -27.02
N SER A 274 24.45 -3.99 -26.69
CA SER A 274 24.70 -4.57 -25.37
C SER A 274 26.17 -4.51 -24.97
N ASN A 275 27.09 -4.83 -25.88
CA ASN A 275 28.52 -4.84 -25.57
C ASN A 275 29.04 -3.42 -25.35
N LYS A 276 28.60 -2.45 -26.16
CA LYS A 276 28.96 -1.04 -25.99
C LYS A 276 28.41 -0.47 -24.68
N ALA A 277 27.17 -0.82 -24.31
CA ALA A 277 26.54 -0.38 -23.07
C ALA A 277 27.26 -0.94 -21.83
N VAL A 278 27.66 -2.22 -21.85
CA VAL A 278 28.48 -2.81 -20.78
C VAL A 278 29.81 -2.09 -20.65
N GLN A 279 30.49 -1.80 -21.76
CA GLN A 279 31.78 -1.11 -21.75
C GLN A 279 31.68 0.33 -21.20
N ASP A 280 30.75 1.14 -21.70
CA ASP A 280 30.49 2.49 -21.17
C ASP A 280 30.18 2.45 -19.67
N PHE A 281 29.36 1.49 -19.23
CA PHE A 281 29.03 1.37 -17.81
C PHE A 281 30.24 0.96 -16.94
N ARG A 282 31.15 0.12 -17.45
CA ARG A 282 32.40 -0.22 -16.76
C ARG A 282 33.30 0.99 -16.59
N GLU A 283 33.46 1.81 -17.63
CA GLU A 283 34.24 3.04 -17.57
C GLU A 283 33.61 4.06 -16.61
N ARG A 284 32.28 4.13 -16.60
CA ARG A 284 31.54 4.91 -15.59
C ARG A 284 31.83 4.44 -14.17
N ILE A 285 31.88 3.13 -13.90
CA ILE A 285 32.27 2.61 -12.58
C ILE A 285 33.70 3.03 -12.25
N ALA A 286 34.63 2.90 -13.20
CA ALA A 286 36.03 3.26 -13.02
C ALA A 286 36.19 4.74 -12.63
N HIS A 287 35.41 5.64 -13.24
CA HIS A 287 35.37 7.06 -12.86
C HIS A 287 34.97 7.28 -11.39
N TYR A 288 33.97 6.56 -10.89
CA TYR A 288 33.59 6.65 -9.47
C TYR A 288 34.64 6.04 -8.53
N MET A 289 35.32 4.97 -8.94
CA MET A 289 36.35 4.32 -8.12
C MET A 289 37.53 5.24 -7.82
N LYS A 290 37.89 6.15 -8.74
CA LYS A 290 38.99 7.11 -8.55
C LYS A 290 38.85 8.00 -7.31
N VAL A 291 37.62 8.24 -6.86
CA VAL A 291 37.29 9.18 -5.78
C VAL A 291 36.42 8.55 -4.69
N TYR A 292 36.26 7.23 -4.69
CA TYR A 292 35.38 6.56 -3.75
C TYR A 292 36.01 6.44 -2.37
N GLU A 293 35.32 6.99 -1.37
CA GLU A 293 35.69 6.94 0.03
C GLU A 293 34.59 6.22 0.81
N THR A 294 34.95 5.14 1.51
CA THR A 294 34.03 4.38 2.36
C THR A 294 33.48 5.22 3.51
N VAL A 295 32.31 4.85 4.05
CA VAL A 295 31.74 5.56 5.20
C VAL A 295 32.50 5.18 6.46
N GLU A 296 33.03 6.16 7.20
CA GLU A 296 33.82 5.94 8.42
C GLU A 296 33.52 7.04 9.46
N GLY A 297 34.05 6.85 10.67
CA GLY A 297 33.92 7.80 11.78
C GLY A 297 33.17 7.23 12.97
N GLU A 298 33.71 7.43 14.17
CA GLU A 298 33.18 6.86 15.42
C GLU A 298 31.76 7.33 15.73
N THR A 299 31.45 8.60 15.46
CA THR A 299 30.14 9.21 15.71
C THR A 299 29.17 9.05 14.53
N THR A 300 29.66 8.66 13.35
CA THR A 300 28.87 8.56 12.11
C THR A 300 27.88 7.40 12.20
N ARG A 301 26.59 7.66 11.95
CA ARG A 301 25.56 6.61 11.96
C ARG A 301 25.52 5.90 10.61
N TYR A 302 25.88 4.62 10.58
CA TYR A 302 25.91 3.88 9.31
C TYR A 302 25.62 2.39 9.44
N ILE A 303 25.22 1.81 8.29
CA ILE A 303 25.05 0.38 8.05
C ILE A 303 25.81 0.07 6.77
N LYS A 304 26.83 -0.80 6.83
CA LYS A 304 27.52 -1.32 5.64
C LYS A 304 27.07 -2.74 5.37
N LEU A 305 26.68 -3.01 4.13
CA LEU A 305 26.33 -4.33 3.64
C LEU A 305 27.42 -4.80 2.69
N TYR A 306 28.10 -5.87 3.08
CA TYR A 306 29.12 -6.52 2.27
C TYR A 306 28.52 -7.73 1.54
N ASP A 307 28.72 -7.78 0.23
CA ASP A 307 28.36 -8.88 -0.66
C ASP A 307 26.93 -9.37 -0.45
N VAL A 308 26.00 -8.40 -0.42
CA VAL A 308 24.55 -8.65 -0.28
C VAL A 308 24.21 -9.41 1.01
N GLY A 309 24.78 -8.96 2.14
CA GLY A 309 24.41 -9.43 3.47
C GLY A 309 25.31 -10.52 4.04
N LYS A 310 26.38 -10.96 3.34
CA LYS A 310 27.37 -11.91 3.90
C LYS A 310 28.04 -11.38 5.16
N LYS A 311 28.28 -10.07 5.22
CA LYS A 311 28.72 -9.35 6.43
C LYS A 311 27.96 -8.02 6.52
N ILE A 312 27.56 -7.66 7.73
CA ILE A 312 26.98 -6.35 8.02
C ILE A 312 27.79 -5.69 9.13
N GLU A 313 28.11 -4.41 8.94
CA GLU A 313 28.76 -3.56 9.94
C GLU A 313 27.78 -2.44 10.31
N VAL A 314 27.53 -2.27 11.60
CA VAL A 314 26.55 -1.32 12.13
C VAL A 314 27.26 -0.40 13.10
N ASN A 315 27.15 0.92 12.89
CA ASN A 315 27.74 1.92 13.79
C ASN A 315 26.71 2.94 14.25
N ASN A 316 26.66 3.18 15.57
CA ASN A 316 25.84 4.20 16.21
C ASN A 316 24.35 4.20 15.79
N ILE A 317 23.76 3.01 15.60
CA ILE A 317 22.35 2.88 15.26
C ILE A 317 21.50 2.76 16.52
N THR A 318 20.62 3.74 16.73
CA THR A 318 19.66 3.79 17.83
C THR A 318 18.26 4.16 17.33
N GLY A 319 17.23 3.75 18.06
CA GLY A 319 15.82 3.99 17.70
C GLY A 319 15.15 2.77 17.06
N TYR A 320 13.82 2.74 17.07
CA TYR A 320 13.06 1.55 16.67
C TYR A 320 13.11 1.30 15.15
N ILE A 321 12.76 2.30 14.34
CA ILE A 321 12.81 2.18 12.86
C ILE A 321 14.22 1.81 12.36
N PRO A 322 15.31 2.49 12.78
CA PRO A 322 16.66 2.11 12.35
C PRO A 322 17.04 0.67 12.71
N SER A 323 16.70 0.20 13.92
CA SER A 323 16.94 -1.19 14.32
C SER A 323 16.15 -2.19 13.47
N ARG A 324 14.90 -1.86 13.09
CA ARG A 324 14.11 -2.67 12.14
C ARG A 324 14.77 -2.74 10.76
N VAL A 325 15.29 -1.63 10.26
CA VAL A 325 16.03 -1.61 8.99
C VAL A 325 17.26 -2.51 9.07
N VAL A 326 18.08 -2.40 10.12
CA VAL A 326 19.23 -3.30 10.32
C VAL A 326 18.79 -4.77 10.30
N PHE A 327 17.76 -5.10 11.09
CA PHE A 327 17.29 -6.49 11.20
C PHE A 327 16.76 -7.04 9.87
N PHE A 328 16.04 -6.24 9.10
CA PHE A 328 15.60 -6.62 7.76
C PHE A 328 16.77 -6.86 6.82
N LEU A 329 17.75 -5.95 6.81
CA LEU A 329 18.94 -6.05 5.96
C LEU A 329 19.77 -7.30 6.24
N MET A 330 19.81 -7.77 7.49
CA MET A 330 20.47 -9.03 7.88
C MET A 330 19.82 -10.27 7.26
N ASN A 331 18.56 -10.17 6.82
CA ASN A 331 17.80 -11.29 6.28
C ASN A 331 17.67 -11.23 4.75
N LEU A 332 18.18 -10.18 4.09
CA LEU A 332 18.08 -10.06 2.64
C LEU A 332 19.06 -10.97 1.91
N HIS A 333 18.63 -11.46 0.75
CA HIS A 333 19.49 -12.11 -0.23
C HIS A 333 18.99 -11.87 -1.66
N ILE A 334 19.81 -12.29 -2.64
CA ILE A 334 19.52 -12.15 -4.09
C ILE A 334 19.25 -13.49 -4.79
N HIS A 335 19.30 -14.62 -4.08
CA HIS A 335 18.96 -15.91 -4.69
C HIS A 335 17.54 -15.89 -5.28
N PRO A 336 17.39 -16.17 -6.59
CA PRO A 336 16.08 -16.28 -7.22
C PRO A 336 15.36 -17.52 -6.70
N ARG A 337 14.09 -17.36 -6.34
CA ARG A 337 13.23 -18.46 -5.90
C ARG A 337 11.77 -18.13 -6.20
N PRO A 338 10.95 -19.14 -6.51
CA PRO A 338 9.51 -18.97 -6.52
C PRO A 338 8.97 -18.96 -5.08
N ILE A 339 7.99 -18.10 -4.84
CA ILE A 339 7.15 -18.09 -3.65
C ILE A 339 5.73 -18.36 -4.13
N TRP A 340 5.12 -19.44 -3.68
CA TRP A 340 3.74 -19.76 -4.00
C TRP A 340 2.80 -19.40 -2.87
N LEU A 341 1.73 -18.71 -3.22
CA LEU A 341 0.64 -18.38 -2.33
C LEU A 341 -0.60 -19.14 -2.77
N THR A 342 -1.25 -19.83 -1.84
CA THR A 342 -2.58 -20.37 -2.08
C THR A 342 -3.41 -20.36 -0.81
N ARG A 343 -4.72 -20.17 -0.99
CA ARG A 343 -5.66 -20.40 0.10
C ARG A 343 -5.74 -21.90 0.38
N HIS A 344 -6.20 -22.24 1.58
CA HIS A 344 -6.77 -23.56 1.80
C HIS A 344 -7.83 -23.89 0.73
N GLY A 345 -8.06 -25.18 0.49
CA GLY A 345 -9.22 -25.65 -0.26
C GLY A 345 -10.52 -25.13 0.34
N GLU A 346 -11.57 -25.08 -0.48
CA GLU A 346 -12.92 -24.72 -0.03
C GLU A 346 -13.29 -25.43 1.27
N SER A 347 -13.67 -24.66 2.28
CA SER A 347 -14.10 -25.17 3.58
C SER A 347 -15.62 -25.17 3.72
N GLU A 348 -16.16 -25.92 4.69
CA GLU A 348 -17.60 -25.94 4.99
C GLU A 348 -18.15 -24.53 5.23
N PHE A 349 -17.40 -23.67 5.92
CA PHE A 349 -17.79 -22.27 6.11
C PHE A 349 -17.73 -21.46 4.81
N ASN A 350 -16.85 -21.77 3.86
CA ASN A 350 -16.90 -21.14 2.54
C ASN A 350 -18.16 -21.51 1.78
N ALA A 351 -18.55 -22.80 1.79
CA ALA A 351 -19.78 -23.27 1.14
C ALA A 351 -21.05 -22.63 1.76
N GLN A 352 -20.99 -22.27 3.05
CA GLN A 352 -22.06 -21.60 3.78
C GLN A 352 -21.94 -20.07 3.81
N GLU A 353 -20.94 -19.49 3.12
CA GLU A 353 -20.64 -18.05 3.13
C GLU A 353 -20.39 -17.44 4.52
N ARG A 354 -19.93 -18.26 5.47
CA ARG A 354 -19.55 -17.86 6.83
C ARG A 354 -18.07 -17.45 6.89
N ILE A 355 -17.77 -16.43 7.68
CA ILE A 355 -16.40 -15.95 7.89
C ILE A 355 -15.73 -16.60 9.10
N GLY A 356 -14.39 -16.68 9.06
CA GLY A 356 -13.55 -17.16 10.16
C GLY A 356 -13.77 -18.64 10.54
N GLY A 357 -13.83 -18.94 11.83
CA GLY A 357 -13.97 -20.27 12.41
C GLY A 357 -12.82 -21.22 12.11
N ASP A 358 -13.03 -22.51 12.41
CA ASP A 358 -12.08 -23.61 12.18
C ASP A 358 -12.76 -24.82 11.54
N SER A 359 -13.56 -24.55 10.49
CA SER A 359 -14.29 -25.60 9.77
C SER A 359 -13.35 -26.49 8.95
N ASP A 360 -13.83 -27.70 8.66
CA ASP A 360 -13.12 -28.66 7.81
C ASP A 360 -13.23 -28.30 6.31
N LEU A 361 -12.51 -29.04 5.46
CA LEU A 361 -12.63 -28.97 4.00
C LEU A 361 -13.92 -29.63 3.50
N THR A 362 -14.47 -29.08 2.41
CA THR A 362 -15.49 -29.79 1.60
C THR A 362 -14.81 -30.86 0.74
N GLU A 363 -15.58 -31.72 0.07
CA GLU A 363 -15.06 -32.68 -0.92
C GLU A 363 -14.32 -31.96 -2.08
N ARG A 364 -14.82 -30.80 -2.51
CA ARG A 364 -14.14 -29.95 -3.51
C ARG A 364 -12.84 -29.37 -2.95
N GLY A 365 -12.82 -28.98 -1.67
CA GLY A 365 -11.62 -28.57 -0.96
C GLY A 365 -10.56 -29.65 -0.89
N ASP A 366 -10.96 -30.89 -0.62
CA ASP A 366 -10.07 -32.05 -0.56
C ASP A 366 -9.54 -32.48 -1.94
N THR A 367 -10.38 -32.38 -2.97
CA THR A 367 -9.95 -32.55 -4.38
C THR A 367 -8.86 -31.56 -4.75
N TYR A 368 -9.02 -30.28 -4.36
CA TYR A 368 -7.98 -29.28 -4.55
C TYR A 368 -6.68 -29.62 -3.80
N ALA A 369 -6.78 -30.12 -2.56
CA ALA A 369 -5.62 -30.54 -1.78
C ALA A 369 -4.79 -31.62 -2.49
N HIS A 370 -5.47 -32.61 -3.10
CA HIS A 370 -4.82 -33.64 -3.92
C HIS A 370 -4.14 -33.05 -5.15
N GLN A 371 -4.84 -32.19 -5.91
CA GLN A 371 -4.27 -31.57 -7.12
C GLN A 371 -3.09 -30.65 -6.81
N LEU A 372 -3.13 -29.92 -5.70
CA LEU A 372 -2.01 -29.11 -5.23
C LEU A 372 -0.79 -29.99 -4.92
N ALA A 373 -0.99 -31.14 -4.27
CA ALA A 373 0.09 -32.07 -3.98
C ALA A 373 0.69 -32.69 -5.25
N VAL A 374 -0.14 -33.07 -6.22
CA VAL A 374 0.31 -33.54 -7.55
C VAL A 374 1.14 -32.45 -8.23
N TRP A 375 0.64 -31.22 -8.30
CA TRP A 375 1.33 -30.10 -8.93
C TRP A 375 2.71 -29.85 -8.32
N ILE A 376 2.80 -29.84 -6.98
CA ILE A 376 4.08 -29.65 -6.27
C ILE A 376 5.05 -30.81 -6.52
N SER A 377 4.54 -32.04 -6.57
CA SER A 377 5.36 -33.23 -6.87
C SER A 377 5.90 -33.22 -8.30
N GLU A 378 5.07 -32.83 -9.27
CA GLU A 378 5.46 -32.67 -10.68
C GLU A 378 6.48 -31.55 -10.85
N TRP A 379 6.24 -30.39 -10.23
CA TRP A 379 7.19 -29.28 -10.23
C TRP A 379 8.55 -29.70 -9.65
N ALA A 380 8.53 -30.34 -8.48
CA ALA A 380 9.74 -30.81 -7.80
C ALA A 380 10.50 -31.85 -8.64
N SER A 381 9.79 -32.74 -9.32
CA SER A 381 10.40 -33.75 -10.19
C SER A 381 11.01 -33.14 -11.46
N LYS A 382 10.35 -32.13 -12.03
CA LYS A 382 10.88 -31.39 -13.18
C LYS A 382 12.19 -30.66 -12.83
N VAL A 383 12.22 -29.91 -11.74
CA VAL A 383 13.45 -29.19 -11.35
C VAL A 383 14.57 -30.13 -10.89
N ARG A 384 14.24 -31.33 -10.38
CA ARG A 384 15.22 -32.39 -10.13
C ARG A 384 15.90 -32.89 -11.40
N ALA A 385 15.15 -33.01 -12.50
CA ALA A 385 15.74 -33.35 -13.79
C ALA A 385 16.69 -32.25 -14.30
N ASP A 386 16.44 -30.99 -13.93
CA ASP A 386 17.29 -29.83 -14.25
C ASP A 386 18.47 -29.66 -13.27
N GLY A 387 18.67 -30.57 -12.30
CA GLY A 387 19.80 -30.59 -11.38
C GLY A 387 19.60 -29.84 -10.06
N TYR A 388 18.38 -29.38 -9.76
CA TYR A 388 18.00 -28.83 -8.45
C TYR A 388 17.55 -29.96 -7.49
N ASP A 389 17.62 -29.78 -6.17
CA ASP A 389 17.18 -30.82 -5.21
C ASP A 389 15.64 -31.05 -5.21
N GLY A 390 14.88 -30.08 -5.71
CA GLY A 390 13.42 -30.09 -5.70
C GLY A 390 12.83 -29.93 -4.30
N GLU A 391 13.60 -29.35 -3.37
CA GLU A 391 13.12 -29.04 -2.04
C GLU A 391 12.17 -27.84 -2.06
N VAL A 392 11.06 -27.97 -1.32
CA VAL A 392 10.08 -26.90 -1.10
C VAL A 392 9.76 -26.87 0.38
N VAL A 393 9.78 -25.69 0.97
CA VAL A 393 9.33 -25.50 2.35
C VAL A 393 7.85 -25.13 2.32
N VAL A 394 7.03 -25.90 3.05
CA VAL A 394 5.58 -25.67 3.10
C VAL A 394 5.21 -25.00 4.42
N TRP A 395 4.57 -23.84 4.36
CA TRP A 395 4.05 -23.15 5.53
C TRP A 395 2.53 -23.21 5.53
N THR A 396 1.95 -23.53 6.68
CA THR A 396 0.49 -23.53 6.87
C THR A 396 0.11 -22.65 8.05
N SER A 397 -1.10 -22.12 8.05
CA SER A 397 -1.74 -21.69 9.30
C SER A 397 -1.92 -22.85 10.27
N SER A 398 -2.33 -22.56 11.51
CA SER A 398 -2.74 -23.58 12.49
C SER A 398 -4.19 -24.05 12.34
N LEU A 399 -4.99 -23.42 11.48
CA LEU A 399 -6.39 -23.79 11.23
C LEU A 399 -6.50 -25.06 10.37
N LYS A 400 -7.46 -25.93 10.71
CA LYS A 400 -7.63 -27.29 10.15
C LYS A 400 -7.64 -27.29 8.63
N ARG A 401 -8.40 -26.38 8.01
CA ARG A 401 -8.52 -26.28 6.55
C ARG A 401 -7.18 -26.08 5.84
N ALA A 402 -6.26 -25.28 6.39
CA ALA A 402 -4.94 -25.10 5.79
C ALA A 402 -4.06 -26.34 5.96
N ILE A 403 -4.08 -26.93 7.16
CA ILE A 403 -3.33 -28.16 7.48
C ILE A 403 -3.78 -29.31 6.57
N ARG A 404 -5.10 -29.51 6.43
CA ARG A 404 -5.69 -30.53 5.55
C ARG A 404 -5.36 -30.28 4.09
N THR A 405 -5.36 -29.02 3.64
CA THR A 405 -5.00 -28.71 2.24
C THR A 405 -3.56 -29.13 1.91
N ALA A 406 -2.65 -29.06 2.89
CA ALA A 406 -1.26 -29.48 2.72
C ALA A 406 -1.03 -30.98 3.00
N GLN A 407 -2.04 -31.75 3.43
CA GLN A 407 -1.83 -33.09 4.01
C GLN A 407 -1.17 -34.10 3.06
N TYR A 408 -1.48 -34.01 1.76
CA TYR A 408 -0.94 -34.91 0.73
C TYR A 408 0.43 -34.50 0.19
N ILE A 409 0.92 -33.32 0.56
CA ILE A 409 2.24 -32.82 0.14
C ILE A 409 3.30 -33.57 0.95
N SER A 410 4.30 -34.19 0.31
CA SER A 410 5.29 -35.01 1.02
C SER A 410 6.38 -34.18 1.72
N GLN A 411 6.60 -32.95 1.25
CA GLN A 411 7.62 -32.04 1.76
C GLN A 411 7.38 -31.64 3.24
N PRO A 412 8.45 -31.21 3.96
CA PRO A 412 8.34 -30.73 5.33
C PRO A 412 7.39 -29.54 5.45
N LYS A 413 6.53 -29.59 6.48
CA LYS A 413 5.52 -28.56 6.76
C LYS A 413 5.83 -27.88 8.07
N VAL A 414 5.69 -26.57 8.09
CA VAL A 414 5.80 -25.73 9.30
C VAL A 414 4.46 -25.07 9.55
N VAL A 415 3.88 -25.33 10.71
CA VAL A 415 2.64 -24.71 11.15
C VAL A 415 2.96 -23.39 11.84
N MET A 416 2.35 -22.31 11.38
CA MET A 416 2.60 -20.95 11.88
C MET A 416 1.29 -20.27 12.24
N ARG A 417 1.04 -20.01 13.53
CA ARG A 417 -0.17 -19.31 13.99
C ARG A 417 -0.30 -17.87 13.45
N ALA A 418 0.82 -17.24 13.13
CA ALA A 418 0.80 -15.93 12.47
C ALA A 418 0.17 -15.97 11.06
N LEU A 419 0.01 -17.15 10.45
CA LEU A 419 -0.73 -17.34 9.21
C LEU A 419 -2.22 -17.64 9.42
N ASP A 420 -2.73 -17.69 10.66
CA ASP A 420 -4.17 -17.86 10.91
C ASP A 420 -4.96 -16.68 10.33
N GLU A 421 -6.16 -16.96 9.80
CA GLU A 421 -7.05 -15.95 9.21
C GLU A 421 -7.29 -14.78 10.16
N ILE A 422 -7.65 -13.62 9.59
CA ILE A 422 -8.04 -12.46 10.38
C ILE A 422 -9.12 -12.85 11.41
N ASP A 423 -8.88 -12.50 12.68
CA ASP A 423 -9.84 -12.75 13.74
C ASP A 423 -11.06 -11.83 13.58
N ALA A 424 -12.22 -12.42 13.27
CA ALA A 424 -13.48 -11.69 13.13
C ALA A 424 -14.16 -11.37 14.48
N GLY A 425 -13.56 -11.79 15.60
CA GLY A 425 -14.04 -11.53 16.95
C GLY A 425 -15.47 -12.04 17.14
N ILE A 426 -16.38 -11.15 17.56
CA ILE A 426 -17.79 -11.52 17.75
C ILE A 426 -18.54 -11.83 16.45
N CYS A 427 -17.99 -11.48 15.28
CA CYS A 427 -18.55 -11.80 13.97
C CYS A 427 -18.10 -13.17 13.46
N ASP A 428 -17.31 -13.92 14.23
CA ASP A 428 -16.80 -15.22 13.84
C ASP A 428 -17.93 -16.23 13.60
N GLY A 429 -17.83 -16.97 12.49
CA GLY A 429 -18.85 -17.90 12.04
C GLY A 429 -20.13 -17.26 11.48
N MET A 430 -20.25 -15.94 11.40
CA MET A 430 -21.42 -15.28 10.79
C MET A 430 -21.30 -15.19 9.26
N THR A 431 -22.43 -15.11 8.56
CA THR A 431 -22.44 -14.65 7.17
C THR A 431 -22.38 -13.13 7.10
N TYR A 432 -21.95 -12.58 5.96
CA TYR A 432 -21.97 -11.13 5.75
C TYR A 432 -23.38 -10.53 5.84
N GLN A 433 -24.41 -11.30 5.47
CA GLN A 433 -25.80 -10.90 5.61
C GLN A 433 -26.22 -10.85 7.08
N GLU A 434 -25.87 -11.87 7.88
CA GLU A 434 -26.13 -11.87 9.33
C GLU A 434 -25.47 -10.67 10.03
N ILE A 435 -24.25 -10.29 9.62
CA ILE A 435 -23.56 -9.09 10.15
C ILE A 435 -24.31 -7.82 9.75
N GLN A 436 -24.76 -7.70 8.50
CA GLN A 436 -25.54 -6.55 8.03
C GLN A 436 -26.83 -6.37 8.83
N GLU A 437 -27.53 -7.48 9.13
CA GLU A 437 -28.81 -7.47 9.84
C GLU A 437 -28.64 -7.21 11.34
N LYS A 438 -27.71 -7.91 11.99
CA LYS A 438 -27.51 -7.86 13.45
C LYS A 438 -26.63 -6.69 13.90
N MET A 439 -25.68 -6.28 13.06
CA MET A 439 -24.61 -5.33 13.39
C MET A 439 -24.36 -4.34 12.23
N PRO A 440 -25.38 -3.58 11.79
CA PRO A 440 -25.26 -2.69 10.63
C PRO A 440 -24.21 -1.58 10.82
N ASP A 441 -23.97 -1.15 12.06
CA ASP A 441 -22.95 -0.16 12.44
C ASP A 441 -21.54 -0.66 12.11
N GLU A 442 -21.24 -1.90 12.50
CA GLU A 442 -19.96 -2.57 12.23
C GLU A 442 -19.75 -2.81 10.73
N ARG A 443 -20.83 -3.17 10.03
CA ARG A 443 -20.79 -3.36 8.58
C ARG A 443 -20.45 -2.06 7.85
N ALA A 444 -21.11 -0.96 8.21
CA ALA A 444 -20.82 0.35 7.65
C ALA A 444 -19.41 0.84 8.02
N ALA A 445 -18.98 0.67 9.27
CA ALA A 445 -17.62 1.00 9.70
C ALA A 445 -16.56 0.29 8.84
N ARG A 446 -16.73 -1.02 8.62
CA ARG A 446 -15.82 -1.81 7.81
C ARG A 446 -15.81 -1.44 6.32
N GLU A 447 -16.95 -1.05 5.76
CA GLU A 447 -17.00 -0.57 4.37
C GLU A 447 -16.30 0.78 4.21
N SER A 448 -16.42 1.64 5.22
CA SER A 448 -15.89 2.99 5.24
C SER A 448 -14.36 3.06 5.34
N ASP A 449 -13.73 2.08 6.01
CA ASP A 449 -12.29 1.93 6.11
C ASP A 449 -11.91 0.47 6.43
N LYS A 450 -11.81 -0.36 5.40
CA LYS A 450 -11.56 -1.79 5.55
C LYS A 450 -10.14 -2.11 6.04
N LEU A 451 -9.18 -1.19 5.86
CA LEU A 451 -7.80 -1.39 6.31
C LEU A 451 -7.71 -1.23 7.82
N GLN A 452 -8.25 -0.13 8.35
CA GLN A 452 -8.13 0.24 9.77
C GLN A 452 -9.25 -0.30 10.65
N TYR A 453 -10.41 -0.64 10.07
CA TYR A 453 -11.50 -1.22 10.83
C TYR A 453 -11.04 -2.50 11.54
N ARG A 454 -11.21 -2.50 12.87
CA ARG A 454 -10.97 -3.65 13.73
C ARG A 454 -12.30 -4.25 14.13
N TYR A 455 -12.48 -5.54 13.88
CA TYR A 455 -13.65 -6.25 14.38
C TYR A 455 -13.74 -6.14 15.91
N PRO A 456 -14.95 -6.01 16.50
CA PRO A 456 -15.08 -6.00 17.94
C PRO A 456 -14.54 -7.31 18.54
N ARG A 457 -13.55 -7.18 19.43
CA ARG A 457 -12.79 -8.32 20.00
C ARG A 457 -12.04 -9.16 18.96
N GLY A 458 -11.72 -8.60 17.80
CA GLY A 458 -10.96 -9.25 16.74
C GLY A 458 -9.84 -8.34 16.22
N GLU A 459 -9.47 -8.55 14.96
CA GLU A 459 -8.36 -7.91 14.26
C GLU A 459 -8.84 -6.94 13.16
N SER A 460 -7.96 -6.01 12.80
CA SER A 460 -7.96 -5.24 11.56
C SER A 460 -6.93 -5.79 10.58
N TYR A 461 -6.91 -5.30 9.33
CA TYR A 461 -5.80 -5.63 8.41
C TYR A 461 -4.47 -5.06 8.91
N GLU A 462 -4.46 -3.94 9.63
CA GLU A 462 -3.25 -3.39 10.26
C GLU A 462 -2.69 -4.36 11.33
N ASP A 463 -3.56 -4.97 12.14
CA ASP A 463 -3.16 -5.98 13.14
C ASP A 463 -2.57 -7.23 12.48
N VAL A 464 -3.17 -7.68 11.37
CA VAL A 464 -2.65 -8.82 10.59
C VAL A 464 -1.28 -8.50 10.00
N ILE A 465 -1.07 -7.31 9.43
CA ILE A 465 0.24 -6.85 8.95
C ILE A 465 1.26 -6.86 10.09
N GLN A 466 0.89 -6.36 11.27
CA GLN A 466 1.75 -6.37 12.45
C GLN A 466 2.16 -7.80 12.85
N ARG A 467 1.19 -8.71 12.93
CA ARG A 467 1.41 -10.13 13.29
C ARG A 467 2.24 -10.89 12.25
N LEU A 468 2.17 -10.51 10.97
CA LEU A 468 2.91 -11.14 9.89
C LEU A 468 4.36 -10.68 9.75
N GLU A 469 4.79 -9.61 10.45
CA GLU A 469 6.15 -9.08 10.31
C GLU A 469 7.26 -10.12 10.57
N PRO A 470 7.20 -10.97 11.61
CA PRO A 470 8.23 -12.00 11.81
C PRO A 470 8.30 -12.98 10.63
N LEU A 471 7.16 -13.31 10.02
CA LEU A 471 7.08 -14.23 8.89
C LEU A 471 7.61 -13.61 7.61
N LEU A 472 7.43 -12.31 7.44
CA LEU A 472 8.04 -11.55 6.35
C LEU A 472 9.56 -11.69 6.37
N LEU A 473 10.16 -11.59 7.56
CA LEU A 473 11.61 -11.70 7.73
C LEU A 473 12.10 -13.11 7.46
N GLU A 474 11.40 -14.13 7.96
CA GLU A 474 11.69 -15.53 7.62
C GLU A 474 11.54 -15.79 6.12
N LEU A 475 10.56 -15.16 5.47
CA LEU A 475 10.32 -15.32 4.04
C LEU A 475 11.48 -14.73 3.24
N GLU A 476 11.93 -13.52 3.58
CA GLU A 476 13.09 -12.88 2.93
C GLU A 476 14.39 -13.65 3.19
N ARG A 477 14.55 -14.27 4.37
CA ARG A 477 15.72 -15.09 4.74
C ARG A 477 15.78 -16.43 4.02
N THR A 478 14.63 -17.05 3.78
CA THR A 478 14.54 -18.40 3.23
C THR A 478 14.95 -18.41 1.76
N LYS A 479 15.99 -19.17 1.43
CA LYS A 479 16.52 -19.27 0.05
C LYS A 479 15.80 -20.33 -0.81
N LEU A 480 15.20 -21.32 -0.16
CA LEU A 480 14.45 -22.38 -0.82
C LEU A 480 13.11 -21.87 -1.36
N PRO A 481 12.55 -22.49 -2.40
CA PRO A 481 11.15 -22.33 -2.78
C PRO A 481 10.20 -22.48 -1.58
N VAL A 482 9.23 -21.58 -1.47
CA VAL A 482 8.27 -21.58 -0.34
C VAL A 482 6.85 -21.69 -0.87
N LEU A 483 6.08 -22.65 -0.37
CA LEU A 483 4.63 -22.73 -0.55
C LEU A 483 3.93 -22.29 0.73
N ILE A 484 3.10 -21.27 0.65
CA ILE A 484 2.30 -20.77 1.77
C ILE A 484 0.83 -21.12 1.53
N VAL A 485 0.30 -22.00 2.37
CA VAL A 485 -1.11 -22.39 2.42
C VAL A 485 -1.79 -21.67 3.59
N SER A 486 -2.55 -20.63 3.30
CA SER A 486 -3.14 -19.76 4.32
C SER A 486 -4.54 -19.29 3.92
N HIS A 487 -4.92 -18.06 4.24
CA HIS A 487 -6.29 -17.57 4.14
C HIS A 487 -6.37 -16.24 3.39
N GLN A 488 -7.58 -15.73 3.22
CA GLN A 488 -7.79 -14.62 2.31
C GLN A 488 -7.14 -13.34 2.83
N ALA A 489 -7.30 -12.97 4.11
CA ALA A 489 -6.76 -11.71 4.60
C ALA A 489 -5.24 -11.75 4.77
N THR A 490 -4.69 -12.86 5.27
CA THR A 490 -3.25 -13.04 5.46
C THR A 490 -2.49 -13.09 4.13
N LEU A 491 -3.01 -13.80 3.13
CA LEU A 491 -2.39 -13.85 1.80
C LEU A 491 -2.47 -12.52 1.06
N ARG A 492 -3.55 -11.74 1.24
CA ARG A 492 -3.61 -10.35 0.75
C ARG A 492 -2.46 -9.52 1.31
N CYS A 493 -2.20 -9.63 2.61
CA CYS A 493 -1.11 -8.91 3.28
C CYS A 493 0.25 -9.32 2.70
N LEU A 494 0.55 -10.62 2.60
CA LEU A 494 1.81 -11.12 2.05
C LEU A 494 1.97 -10.78 0.56
N TYR A 495 0.91 -10.94 -0.23
CA TYR A 495 0.90 -10.57 -1.66
C TYR A 495 1.18 -9.08 -1.83
N SER A 496 0.55 -8.22 -1.03
CA SER A 496 0.76 -6.76 -1.11
C SER A 496 2.22 -6.38 -0.91
N TYR A 497 2.92 -7.05 0.02
CA TYR A 497 4.37 -6.89 0.19
C TYR A 497 5.16 -7.42 -1.00
N LEU A 498 4.94 -8.67 -1.42
CA LEU A 498 5.78 -9.30 -2.44
C LEU A 498 5.66 -8.58 -3.78
N HIS A 499 4.43 -8.21 -4.16
CA HIS A 499 4.13 -7.49 -5.39
C HIS A 499 4.40 -5.98 -5.27
N GLY A 500 4.51 -5.42 -4.05
CA GLY A 500 4.73 -3.99 -3.82
C GLY A 500 3.50 -3.13 -4.12
N LYS A 501 2.31 -3.61 -3.73
CA LYS A 501 1.05 -2.86 -3.81
C LYS A 501 1.01 -1.79 -2.71
N VAL A 502 0.25 -0.72 -2.93
CA VAL A 502 0.01 0.28 -1.89
C VAL A 502 -0.89 -0.29 -0.80
N LYS A 503 -0.73 0.20 0.43
CA LYS A 503 -1.38 -0.40 1.62
C LYS A 503 -2.90 -0.35 1.56
N GLU A 504 -3.47 0.67 0.93
CA GLU A 504 -4.91 0.89 0.78
C GLU A 504 -5.55 -0.17 -0.11
N GLU A 505 -4.80 -0.75 -1.06
CA GLU A 505 -5.29 -1.83 -1.94
C GLU A 505 -5.34 -3.17 -1.21
N CYS A 506 -4.54 -3.37 -0.15
CA CYS A 506 -4.34 -4.66 0.51
C CYS A 506 -5.66 -5.39 0.84
N PRO A 507 -6.68 -4.78 1.48
CA PRO A 507 -7.92 -5.48 1.84
C PRO A 507 -8.80 -5.90 0.66
N PHE A 508 -8.47 -5.45 -0.56
CA PHE A 508 -9.27 -5.62 -1.77
C PHE A 508 -8.61 -6.51 -2.82
N LEU A 509 -7.34 -6.90 -2.62
CA LEU A 509 -6.62 -7.78 -3.54
C LEU A 509 -7.37 -9.10 -3.76
N ASN A 510 -7.42 -9.56 -5.01
CA ASN A 510 -8.15 -10.76 -5.36
C ASN A 510 -7.27 -12.00 -5.13
N ILE A 511 -7.61 -12.82 -4.13
CA ILE A 511 -6.96 -14.10 -3.84
C ILE A 511 -8.06 -15.19 -3.89
N PRO A 512 -8.35 -15.73 -5.08
CA PRO A 512 -9.43 -16.71 -5.25
C PRO A 512 -9.09 -18.06 -4.61
N LEU A 513 -10.13 -18.85 -4.30
CA LEU A 513 -9.95 -20.26 -3.92
C LEU A 513 -9.37 -21.05 -5.10
N HIS A 514 -8.78 -22.20 -4.78
CA HIS A 514 -8.35 -23.21 -5.74
C HIS A 514 -7.35 -22.73 -6.80
N THR A 515 -6.61 -21.68 -6.45
CA THR A 515 -5.70 -20.98 -7.35
C THR A 515 -4.33 -20.84 -6.68
N LEU A 516 -3.30 -21.35 -7.34
CA LEU A 516 -1.92 -21.19 -6.92
C LEU A 516 -1.32 -19.96 -7.61
N ILE A 517 -0.85 -19.01 -6.81
CA ILE A 517 -0.21 -17.78 -7.30
C ILE A 517 1.29 -17.91 -7.07
N GLN A 518 2.06 -18.02 -8.14
CA GLN A 518 3.52 -17.99 -8.10
C GLN A 518 4.02 -16.56 -8.21
N LEU A 519 4.89 -16.18 -7.28
CA LEU A 519 5.57 -14.90 -7.23
C LEU A 519 7.09 -15.14 -7.32
N THR A 520 7.73 -14.59 -8.35
CA THR A 520 9.18 -14.63 -8.52
C THR A 520 9.75 -13.23 -8.33
N PRO A 521 10.41 -12.93 -7.19
CA PRO A 521 11.00 -11.61 -6.95
C PRO A 521 12.07 -11.27 -7.98
N LYS A 522 12.01 -10.04 -8.52
CA LYS A 522 13.01 -9.47 -9.44
C LYS A 522 13.60 -8.18 -8.86
N ALA A 523 14.70 -7.71 -9.45
CA ALA A 523 15.39 -6.49 -9.00
C ALA A 523 14.48 -5.24 -8.93
N TYR A 524 13.49 -5.13 -9.81
CA TYR A 524 12.57 -3.98 -9.87
C TYR A 524 11.09 -4.32 -9.72
N GLY A 525 10.76 -5.52 -9.25
CA GLY A 525 9.36 -5.94 -9.13
C GLY A 525 9.20 -7.39 -8.72
N CYS A 526 8.08 -7.98 -9.09
CA CYS A 526 7.79 -9.39 -8.94
C CYS A 526 7.11 -9.87 -10.21
N GLU A 527 7.51 -11.01 -10.74
CA GLU A 527 6.71 -11.69 -11.75
C GLU A 527 5.64 -12.54 -11.08
N GLU A 528 4.47 -12.56 -11.71
CA GLU A 528 3.33 -13.33 -11.26
C GLU A 528 2.93 -14.35 -12.32
N THR A 529 2.63 -15.57 -11.89
CA THR A 529 2.00 -16.59 -12.72
C THR A 529 0.94 -17.30 -11.90
N THR A 530 -0.25 -17.47 -12.48
CA THR A 530 -1.41 -18.01 -11.77
C THR A 530 -1.78 -19.37 -12.37
N PHE A 531 -2.00 -20.36 -11.51
CA PHE A 531 -2.41 -21.71 -11.90
C PHE A 531 -3.75 -22.04 -11.23
N LYS A 532 -4.80 -22.22 -12.02
CA LYS A 532 -6.09 -22.71 -11.53
C LYS A 532 -6.06 -24.24 -11.59
N LEU A 533 -6.22 -24.90 -10.45
CA LEU A 533 -6.07 -26.36 -10.37
C LEU A 533 -7.41 -27.11 -10.51
N CYS A 534 -8.52 -26.49 -10.11
CA CYS A 534 -9.89 -26.97 -10.36
C CYS A 534 -10.91 -25.85 -10.56
#